data_AF-A0A318JCP1-F1
#
_entry.id   AF-A0A318JCP1-F1
#
_cell.length_a   1.000
_cell.length_b   1.000
_cell.length_c   1.000
_cell.angle_alpha   90.00
_cell.angle_beta   90.00
_cell.angle_gamma   90.00
#
_symmetry.space_group_name_H-M   'P 1'
#
loop_
_entity.id
_entity.type
_entity.pdbx_description
1 polymer ?
#
loop_
_entity_poly.entity_id
_entity_poly.type
_entity_poly.pdbx_seq_one_letter_code
_entity_poly.pdbx_strand_id
1 'polypeptide(L)' 'MRVHQHVDIGQGEIDWDVFFATLAEIGFDGVLSSCVFAWEERADESSRFMLSEMQRYLDKHYQQK' A
#
# COMPACT_ATOMS: atom_id res chain seq x y z
N MET A 1 20.70 -1.90 11.50
CA MET A 1 19.62 -2.90 11.68
C MET A 1 18.55 -2.57 10.66
N ARG A 2 17.99 -3.56 9.95
CA ARG A 2 16.80 -3.37 9.09
C ARG A 2 15.61 -3.95 9.84
N VAL A 3 14.57 -3.15 10.06
CA VAL A 3 13.35 -3.60 10.73
C VAL A 3 12.37 -4.01 9.64
N HIS A 4 11.89 -5.25 9.70
CA HIS A 4 10.85 -5.74 8.81
C HIS A 4 9.51 -5.67 9.54
N GLN A 5 8.56 -4.91 9.01
CA GLN A 5 7.26 -4.66 9.63
C GLN A 5 6.13 -5.11 8.70
N HIS A 6 5.12 -5.79 9.26
CA HIS A 6 3.90 -6.20 8.56
C HIS A 6 2.69 -5.42 9.11
N VAL A 7 2.72 -4.10 8.97
CA VAL A 7 1.74 -3.14 9.52
C VAL A 7 0.93 -2.48 8.40
N ASP A 8 -0.14 -1.76 8.76
CA ASP A 8 -0.96 -1.05 7.77
C ASP A 8 -0.13 0.05 7.05
N ILE A 9 -0.56 0.44 5.86
CA ILE A 9 -0.03 1.62 5.15
C ILE A 9 -0.06 2.84 6.09
N GLY A 10 1.06 3.55 6.16
CA GLY A 10 1.23 4.73 7.02
C GLY A 10 1.65 4.46 8.46
N GLN A 11 1.74 3.19 8.89
CA GLN A 11 2.20 2.83 10.24
C GLN A 11 3.66 2.34 10.29
N GLY A 12 4.27 2.10 9.13
CA GLY A 12 5.68 1.75 8.99
C GLY A 12 6.51 2.89 8.39
N GLU A 13 7.74 2.57 8.02
CA GLU A 13 8.72 3.55 7.50
C GLU A 13 8.73 3.70 5.97
N ILE A 14 7.85 2.98 5.26
CA ILE A 14 7.78 3.02 3.79
C ILE A 14 7.18 4.35 3.34
N ASP A 15 7.89 5.06 2.46
CA ASP A 15 7.32 6.16 1.68
C ASP A 15 6.45 5.58 0.56
N TRP A 16 5.16 5.47 0.85
CA TRP A 16 4.17 4.93 -0.07
C TRP A 16 3.93 5.86 -1.27
N ASP A 17 4.18 7.16 -1.15
CA ASP A 17 3.99 8.06 -2.29
C ASP A 17 5.02 7.78 -3.38
N VAL A 18 6.30 7.66 -2.98
CA VAL A 18 7.39 7.27 -3.90
C VAL A 18 7.12 5.89 -4.50
N PHE A 19 6.71 4.91 -3.68
CA PHE A 19 6.42 3.56 -4.16
C PHE A 19 5.38 3.54 -5.28
N PHE A 20 4.22 4.16 -5.07
CA PHE A 20 3.16 4.16 -6.08
C PHE A 20 3.47 5.08 -7.28
N ALA A 21 4.18 6.19 -7.08
CA ALA A 21 4.66 7.03 -8.17
C ALA A 21 5.61 6.25 -9.10
N THR A 22 6.54 5.48 -8.54
CA THR A 22 7.47 4.65 -9.33
C THR A 22 6.73 3.55 -10.10
N LEU A 23 5.74 2.90 -9.50
CA LEU A 23 4.91 1.91 -10.21
C LEU A 23 4.21 2.52 -11.43
N ALA A 24 3.64 3.73 -11.27
CA ALA A 24 2.99 4.46 -12.35
C ALA A 24 3.98 4.87 -13.46
N GLU A 25 5.17 5.34 -13.07
CA GLU A 25 6.25 5.75 -13.98
C GLU A 25 6.69 4.59 -14.89
N ILE A 26 6.91 3.40 -14.32
CA ILE A 26 7.31 2.22 -15.09
C ILE A 26 6.15 1.57 -15.85
N GLY A 27 4.92 2.05 -15.67
CA GLY A 27 3.72 1.52 -16.33
C GLY A 27 3.35 0.12 -15.86
N PHE A 28 3.58 -0.20 -14.59
CA PHE A 28 3.21 -1.51 -14.04
C PHE A 28 1.69 -1.72 -14.08
N ASP A 29 1.24 -2.85 -14.62
CA ASP A 29 -0.16 -3.23 -14.84
C ASP A 29 -0.55 -4.59 -14.20
N GLY A 30 0.33 -5.10 -13.33
CA GLY A 30 0.14 -6.37 -12.65
C GLY A 30 -0.77 -6.30 -11.42
N VAL A 31 -0.80 -7.40 -10.66
CA VAL A 31 -1.63 -7.55 -9.45
C VAL A 31 -0.91 -6.99 -8.22
N LEU A 32 -1.61 -6.18 -7.43
CA LEU A 32 -1.20 -5.77 -6.08
C LEU A 32 -1.85 -6.67 -5.03
N SER A 33 -1.08 -7.12 -4.05
CA SER A 33 -1.56 -7.92 -2.92
C SER A 33 -1.07 -7.33 -1.59
N SER A 34 -1.91 -7.39 -0.56
CA SER A 34 -1.63 -6.83 0.77
C SER A 34 -1.36 -7.95 1.78
N CYS A 35 -0.24 -7.85 2.52
CA CYS A 35 0.22 -8.85 3.50
C CYS A 35 0.52 -8.19 4.87
N VAL A 36 -0.53 -7.82 5.60
CA VAL A 36 -0.48 -7.21 6.94
C VAL A 36 -0.78 -8.25 8.00
N PHE A 37 0.05 -8.34 9.04
CA PHE A 37 -0.06 -9.36 10.10
C PHE A 37 -0.13 -8.76 11.51
N ALA A 38 0.01 -7.44 11.66
CA ALA A 38 0.09 -6.79 12.98
C ALA A 38 -1.26 -6.66 13.70
N TRP A 39 -2.39 -6.91 13.04
CA TRP A 39 -3.72 -6.48 13.50
C TRP A 39 -4.76 -7.60 13.50
N GLU A 40 -4.45 -8.72 14.16
CA GLU A 40 -5.32 -9.92 14.19
C GLU A 40 -6.74 -9.61 14.69
N GLU A 41 -6.88 -8.85 15.79
CA GLU A 41 -8.18 -8.50 16.38
C GLU A 41 -9.07 -7.64 15.48
N ARG A 42 -8.47 -6.95 14.49
CA ARG A 42 -9.17 -6.07 13.54
C ARG A 42 -8.83 -6.40 12.09
N ALA A 43 -8.60 -7.68 11.78
CA ALA A 43 -8.10 -8.13 10.48
C ALA A 43 -9.00 -7.71 9.30
N ASP A 44 -10.33 -7.78 9.46
CA ASP A 44 -11.29 -7.33 8.45
C ASP A 44 -11.21 -5.82 8.20
N GLU A 45 -11.10 -5.03 9.27
CA GLU A 45 -10.98 -3.57 9.18
C GLU A 45 -9.65 -3.15 8.56
N SER A 46 -8.55 -3.80 8.97
CA SER A 46 -7.22 -3.62 8.39
C SER A 46 -7.23 -3.95 6.90
N SER A 47 -7.85 -5.06 6.50
CA SER A 47 -7.94 -5.44 5.08
C SER A 47 -8.70 -4.40 4.24
N ARG A 48 -9.82 -3.88 4.76
CA ARG A 48 -10.61 -2.82 4.10
C ARG A 48 -9.84 -1.50 4.01
N PHE A 49 -9.17 -1.14 5.10
CA PHE A 49 -8.30 0.04 5.16
C PHE A 49 -7.19 -0.04 4.10
N MET A 50 -6.48 -1.17 4.04
CA MET A 50 -5.41 -1.39 3.07
C MET A 50 -5.92 -1.27 1.63
N LEU A 51 -7.08 -1.86 1.33
CA LEU A 51 -7.69 -1.71 -0.01
C LEU A 51 -8.00 -0.25 -0.33
N SER A 52 -8.62 0.49 0.61
CA SER A 52 -8.95 1.90 0.39
C SER A 52 -7.72 2.78 0.17
N GLU A 53 -6.63 2.54 0.92
CA GLU A 53 -5.40 3.30 0.76
C GLU A 53 -4.67 2.97 -0.54
N MET A 54 -4.60 1.68 -0.91
CA MET A 54 -4.06 1.30 -2.22
C MET A 54 -4.84 1.97 -3.35
N GLN A 55 -6.18 1.98 -3.29
CA GLN A 55 -7.00 2.66 -4.27
C GLN A 55 -6.72 4.17 -4.32
N ARG A 56 -6.58 4.83 -3.17
CA ARG A 56 -6.25 6.26 -3.08
C ARG A 56 -4.93 6.59 -3.76
N TYR A 57 -3.90 5.77 -3.58
CA TYR A 57 -2.61 5.97 -4.23
C TYR A 57 -2.65 5.67 -5.73
N LEU A 58 -3.38 4.62 -6.14
CA LEU A 58 -3.61 4.35 -7.56
C LEU A 58 -4.32 5.52 -8.23
N ASP A 59 -5.40 6.04 -7.64
CA ASP A 59 -6.12 7.19 -8.18
C ASP A 59 -5.22 8.43 -8.30
N LYS A 60 -4.38 8.68 -7.30
CA LYS A 60 -3.45 9.82 -7.29
C LYS A 60 -2.43 9.77 -8.44
N HIS A 61 -1.85 8.60 -8.69
CA HIS A 61 -0.66 8.45 -9.56
C HIS A 61 -0.97 7.90 -10.95
N TYR A 62 -2.02 7.09 -11.11
CA TYR A 62 -2.38 6.47 -12.39
C TYR A 62 -3.46 7.21 -13.19
N GLN A 63 -4.22 8.14 -12.59
CA GLN A 63 -5.24 8.92 -13.32
C GLN A 63 -4.68 10.10 -14.13
N GLN A 64 -3.36 10.37 -14.08
CA GLN A 64 -2.72 11.48 -14.79
C GLN A 64 -2.22 11.13 -16.22
N LYS A 65 -2.78 10.10 -16.87
CA LYS A 65 -2.48 9.76 -18.27
C LYS A 65 -3.63 10.09 -19.21
#